data_AF-A0A2N9HLX0-F1
#
_entry.id   AF-A0A2N9HLX0-F1
#
_cell.length_a   1.000
_cell.length_b   1.000
_cell.length_c   1.000
_cell.angle_alpha   90.00
_cell.angle_beta   90.00
_cell.angle_gamma   90.00
#
_symmetry.space_group_name_H-M   'P 1'
#
loop_
_entity.id
_entity.type
_entity.pdbx_description
1 polymer ?
#
loop_
_entity_poly.entity_id
_entity_poly.type
_entity_poly.pdbx_seq_one_letter_code
_entity_poly.pdbx_strand_id
1 'polypeptide(L)'
;MKKKRKREGGGDDEVGEQEALPPTEPLKTKSLSKKGKSKNDRALHKAAGHGRSVDEDDSVVKGRDVRGGQVADAIGRALLLPKDMKIWQANNSKHMVVELSEKLDREMNLSYELRGEINDLKAQVAKAKAGIQNVEDSDQAYYDQGFDEAANSLKSQLAEECNRYFIQGWRTAFDRAGVYDAFELYDLGPKSRPFRPASPEDHEEEGAAEGPMDLEADYGQIPVVEV
;
A
#
# COMPACT_ATOMS: atom_id res chain seq x y z
N MET A 1 19.62 -14.68 -34.75
CA MET A 1 20.79 -15.32 -34.09
C MET A 1 21.84 -14.26 -33.79
N LYS A 2 22.20 -14.10 -32.48
CA LYS A 2 23.45 -13.55 -31.89
C LYS A 2 23.87 -12.13 -32.34
N LYS A 3 24.24 -11.20 -31.44
CA LYS A 3 25.45 -11.35 -30.60
C LYS A 3 25.50 -10.29 -29.48
N LYS A 4 25.39 -10.78 -28.24
CA LYS A 4 25.73 -10.12 -26.97
C LYS A 4 27.23 -9.80 -26.95
N ARG A 5 27.64 -8.62 -26.47
CA ARG A 5 29.02 -8.34 -26.09
C ARG A 5 29.07 -7.91 -24.63
N LYS A 6 29.81 -8.72 -23.87
CA LYS A 6 30.25 -8.54 -22.49
C LYS A 6 31.64 -7.88 -22.54
N ARG A 7 31.90 -6.91 -21.68
CA ARG A 7 33.27 -6.55 -21.25
C ARG A 7 33.22 -6.04 -19.81
N GLU A 8 33.88 -6.81 -18.95
CA GLU A 8 34.30 -6.45 -17.59
C GLU A 8 35.79 -6.05 -17.64
N GLY A 9 36.20 -5.24 -16.65
CA GLY A 9 37.57 -4.91 -16.27
C GLY A 9 37.78 -3.39 -16.25
N GLY A 10 38.12 -2.70 -15.17
CA GLY A 10 38.52 -3.09 -13.81
C GLY A 10 39.66 -2.16 -13.32
N GLY A 11 39.52 -1.59 -12.11
CA GLY A 11 40.53 -0.86 -11.31
C GLY A 11 40.51 0.67 -11.45
N ASP A 12 40.63 1.51 -10.41
CA ASP A 12 40.96 1.33 -8.99
C ASP A 12 40.49 2.55 -8.15
N ASP A 13 40.25 2.30 -6.85
CA ASP A 13 40.46 3.14 -5.64
C ASP A 13 39.89 4.58 -5.53
N GLU A 14 38.85 4.76 -4.71
CA GLU A 14 38.95 5.31 -3.33
C GLU A 14 37.57 5.78 -2.78
N VAL A 15 37.35 5.44 -1.51
CA VAL A 15 36.55 6.15 -0.49
C VAL A 15 35.08 6.49 -0.83
N GLY A 16 34.18 5.65 -0.31
CA GLY A 16 32.77 5.99 -0.10
C GLY A 16 32.17 5.09 0.97
N GLU A 17 31.83 5.69 2.10
CA GLU A 17 31.29 5.05 3.31
C GLU A 17 30.08 4.16 3.02
N GLN A 18 30.15 2.90 3.45
CA GLN A 18 29.00 2.03 3.53
C GLN A 18 28.31 2.31 4.87
N GLU A 19 27.17 3.03 4.85
CA GLU A 19 26.19 2.93 5.93
C GLU A 19 25.58 1.54 5.91
N ALA A 20 26.14 0.66 6.74
CA ALA A 20 25.60 -0.64 7.06
C ALA A 20 24.35 -0.46 7.94
N LEU A 21 23.22 -0.97 7.45
CA LEU A 21 22.00 -1.19 8.24
C LEU A 21 22.34 -1.99 9.51
N PRO A 22 21.81 -1.60 10.69
CA PRO A 22 22.13 -2.31 11.93
C PRO A 22 21.52 -3.72 11.97
N PRO A 23 22.27 -4.72 12.48
CA PRO A 23 21.80 -6.08 12.60
C PRO A 23 20.82 -6.24 13.77
N THR A 24 19.78 -7.04 13.53
CA THR A 24 18.75 -7.44 14.48
C THR A 24 19.35 -8.28 15.60
N GLU A 25 19.19 -7.86 16.86
CA GLU A 25 19.64 -8.66 18.00
C GLU A 25 18.62 -9.75 18.40
N PRO A 26 19.09 -10.94 18.81
CA PRO A 26 18.27 -12.11 19.09
C PRO A 26 17.67 -12.13 20.51
N LEU A 27 16.40 -12.51 20.58
CA LEU A 27 15.66 -12.82 21.80
C LEU A 27 16.34 -13.93 22.60
N LYS A 28 16.93 -13.56 23.75
CA LYS A 28 17.45 -14.51 24.75
C LYS A 28 16.30 -15.16 25.50
N THR A 29 16.02 -16.40 25.14
CA THR A 29 15.38 -17.38 26.02
C THR A 29 16.34 -17.77 27.15
N LYS A 30 15.88 -17.66 28.40
CA LYS A 30 16.49 -18.37 29.54
C LYS A 30 15.40 -19.06 30.35
N SER A 31 15.32 -20.36 30.11
CA SER A 31 14.76 -21.35 31.01
C SER A 31 15.53 -21.38 32.33
N LEU A 32 14.81 -21.43 33.46
CA LEU A 32 15.33 -22.05 34.68
C LEU A 32 14.25 -22.92 35.33
N SER A 33 14.61 -24.19 35.48
CA SER A 33 13.84 -25.28 36.06
C SER A 33 13.48 -25.06 37.53
N LYS A 34 12.33 -25.59 37.98
CA LYS A 34 12.29 -26.60 39.07
C LYS A 34 10.89 -27.19 39.25
N LYS A 35 10.80 -28.49 38.98
CA LYS A 35 10.32 -29.53 39.90
C LYS A 35 9.02 -29.24 40.66
N GLY A 36 7.91 -29.77 40.13
CA GLY A 36 6.63 -29.90 40.83
C GLY A 36 5.85 -31.08 40.30
N LYS A 37 6.36 -32.29 40.53
CA LYS A 37 5.68 -33.55 40.22
C LYS A 37 4.53 -33.73 41.20
N SER A 38 3.33 -33.34 40.79
CA SER A 38 2.10 -33.69 41.50
C SER A 38 1.33 -34.73 40.69
N LYS A 39 1.45 -35.98 41.13
CA LYS A 39 0.65 -37.10 40.64
C LYS A 39 -0.71 -37.00 41.31
N ASN A 40 -1.77 -36.76 40.55
CA ASN A 40 -3.12 -37.02 41.04
C ASN A 40 -3.52 -38.45 40.63
N ASP A 41 -2.78 -39.43 41.13
CA ASP A 41 -3.25 -40.81 41.23
C ASP A 41 -4.17 -40.87 42.46
N ARG A 42 -5.42 -40.40 42.32
CA ARG A 42 -6.43 -40.69 43.35
C ARG A 42 -6.97 -42.08 43.07
N ALA A 43 -6.25 -43.05 43.59
CA ALA A 43 -6.68 -44.43 43.71
C ALA A 43 -8.14 -44.47 44.22
N LEU A 44 -9.01 -45.07 43.41
CA LEU A 44 -10.28 -45.60 43.88
C LEU A 44 -9.98 -46.58 45.00
N HIS A 45 -10.11 -46.14 46.26
CA HIS A 45 -10.29 -47.08 47.35
C HIS A 45 -11.65 -47.74 47.14
N LYS A 46 -11.60 -48.88 46.44
CA LYS A 46 -12.63 -49.90 46.46
C LYS A 46 -12.80 -50.30 47.92
N ALA A 47 -13.75 -49.68 48.60
CA ALA A 47 -14.23 -50.13 49.89
C ALA A 47 -14.76 -51.54 49.65
N ALA A 48 -13.97 -52.54 50.04
CA ALA A 48 -14.44 -53.89 50.19
C ALA A 48 -15.67 -53.82 51.09
N GLY A 49 -16.82 -54.20 50.54
CA GLY A 49 -18.05 -54.33 51.30
C GLY A 49 -17.79 -55.23 52.49
N HIS A 50 -17.72 -54.64 53.68
CA HIS A 50 -18.22 -55.30 54.86
C HIS A 50 -19.72 -55.10 54.82
N GLY A 51 -20.41 -56.07 54.21
CA GLY A 51 -21.84 -56.23 54.40
C GLY A 51 -22.08 -56.53 55.88
N ARG A 52 -22.20 -55.48 56.70
CA ARG A 52 -22.97 -55.57 57.92
C ARG A 52 -24.41 -55.54 57.47
N SER A 53 -25.11 -56.66 57.61
CA SER A 53 -26.56 -56.69 57.52
C SER A 53 -27.10 -55.60 58.44
N VAL A 54 -27.85 -54.67 57.88
CA VAL A 54 -28.65 -53.71 58.65
C VAL A 54 -29.63 -54.55 59.43
N ASP A 55 -29.48 -54.56 60.75
CA ASP A 55 -30.41 -55.23 61.66
C ASP A 55 -31.63 -54.31 61.85
N GLU A 56 -32.83 -54.87 62.05
CA GLU A 56 -34.04 -54.07 62.27
C GLU A 56 -33.96 -53.19 63.54
N ASP A 57 -32.96 -53.46 64.39
CA ASP A 57 -32.65 -52.68 65.58
C ASP A 57 -31.52 -51.64 65.39
N ASP A 58 -31.07 -51.33 64.16
CA ASP A 58 -30.21 -50.17 63.86
C ASP A 58 -31.00 -48.85 63.97
N SER A 59 -31.48 -48.63 65.19
CA SER A 59 -31.55 -47.38 65.90
C SER A 59 -32.27 -46.25 65.17
N VAL A 60 -33.60 -46.31 65.24
CA VAL A 60 -34.40 -45.10 65.43
C VAL A 60 -33.90 -44.41 66.70
N VAL A 61 -32.89 -43.56 66.55
CA VAL A 61 -32.51 -42.61 67.61
C VAL A 61 -33.72 -41.71 67.77
N LYS A 62 -34.51 -41.96 68.82
CA LYS A 62 -35.61 -41.12 69.24
C LYS A 62 -35.04 -39.72 69.48
N GLY A 63 -35.17 -38.87 68.46
CA GLY A 63 -34.65 -37.52 68.46
C GLY A 63 -35.18 -36.82 69.70
N ARG A 64 -34.27 -36.30 70.52
CA ARG A 64 -34.60 -35.38 71.60
C ARG A 64 -35.48 -34.28 71.02
N ASP A 65 -36.38 -33.71 71.83
CA ASP A 65 -37.30 -32.62 71.48
C ASP A 65 -36.57 -31.37 70.92
N VAL A 66 -36.01 -31.45 69.73
CA VAL A 66 -35.69 -30.30 68.90
C VAL A 66 -37.04 -29.80 68.42
N ARG A 67 -37.48 -28.67 68.98
CA ARG A 67 -38.67 -27.94 68.50
C ARG A 67 -38.65 -27.96 66.98
N GLY A 68 -39.69 -28.52 66.34
CA GLY A 68 -39.76 -28.59 64.87
C GLY A 68 -39.53 -27.23 64.17
N GLY A 69 -39.77 -26.12 64.87
CA GLY A 69 -39.40 -24.77 64.42
C GLY A 69 -37.90 -24.54 64.23
N GLN A 70 -37.01 -25.15 65.02
CA GLN A 70 -35.55 -25.03 64.86
C GLN A 70 -35.03 -25.79 63.63
N VAL A 71 -35.62 -26.96 63.35
CA VAL A 71 -35.29 -27.74 62.14
C VAL A 71 -35.81 -27.03 60.90
N ALA A 72 -37.03 -26.50 60.94
CA ALA A 72 -37.57 -25.69 59.85
C ALA A 72 -36.79 -24.38 59.62
N ASP A 73 -36.32 -23.71 60.69
CA ASP A 73 -35.47 -22.52 60.61
C ASP A 73 -34.09 -22.85 60.00
N ALA A 74 -33.45 -23.93 60.45
CA ALA A 74 -32.17 -24.39 59.89
C ALA A 74 -32.30 -24.78 58.41
N ILE A 75 -33.38 -25.48 58.03
CA ILE A 75 -33.67 -25.81 56.63
C ILE A 75 -33.96 -24.54 55.82
N GLY A 76 -34.73 -23.60 56.37
CA GLY A 76 -35.00 -22.31 55.73
C GLY A 76 -33.73 -21.50 55.47
N ARG A 77 -32.79 -21.47 56.43
CA ARG A 77 -31.47 -20.84 56.31
C ARG A 77 -30.55 -21.59 55.34
N ALA A 78 -30.59 -22.93 55.34
CA ALA A 78 -29.83 -23.74 54.38
C ALA A 78 -30.36 -23.59 52.94
N LEU A 79 -31.66 -23.37 52.76
CA LEU A 79 -32.29 -23.08 51.47
C LEU A 79 -32.21 -21.60 51.06
N LEU A 80 -31.87 -20.68 51.98
CA LEU A 80 -31.47 -19.31 51.65
C LEU A 80 -30.12 -19.26 50.92
N LEU A 81 -29.16 -20.17 51.22
CA LEU A 81 -27.88 -20.27 50.50
C LEU A 81 -28.05 -20.49 48.97
N PRO A 82 -28.93 -21.39 48.48
CA PRO A 82 -29.30 -21.46 47.07
C PRO A 82 -29.86 -20.16 46.47
N LYS A 83 -30.61 -19.36 47.25
CA LYS A 83 -31.15 -18.07 46.77
C LYS A 83 -30.03 -17.03 46.69
N ASP A 84 -29.19 -16.95 47.71
CA ASP A 84 -28.05 -16.02 47.76
C ASP A 84 -27.01 -16.37 46.70
N MET A 85 -26.78 -17.66 46.43
CA MET A 85 -25.92 -18.14 45.35
C MET A 85 -26.46 -17.73 43.98
N LYS A 86 -27.78 -17.82 43.76
CA LYS A 86 -28.41 -17.37 42.51
C LYS A 86 -28.30 -15.86 42.34
N ILE A 87 -28.48 -15.09 43.41
CA ILE A 87 -28.32 -13.63 43.39
C ILE A 87 -26.85 -13.27 43.10
N TRP A 88 -25.90 -13.94 43.74
CA TRP A 88 -24.47 -13.75 43.50
C TRP A 88 -24.08 -14.08 42.05
N GLN A 89 -24.52 -15.23 41.52
CA GLN A 89 -24.27 -15.59 40.12
C GLN A 89 -24.90 -14.59 39.15
N ALA A 90 -26.15 -14.17 39.39
CA ALA A 90 -26.83 -13.20 38.54
C ALA A 90 -26.14 -11.83 38.58
N ASN A 91 -25.70 -11.37 39.74
CA ASN A 91 -24.99 -10.09 39.88
C ASN A 91 -23.61 -10.14 39.22
N ASN A 92 -22.88 -11.26 39.36
CA ASN A 92 -21.60 -11.47 38.69
C ASN A 92 -21.75 -11.49 37.15
N SER A 93 -22.78 -12.17 36.64
CA SER A 93 -23.09 -12.18 35.21
C SER A 93 -23.47 -10.80 34.68
N LYS A 94 -24.27 -10.03 35.42
CA LYS A 94 -24.62 -8.65 35.05
C LYS A 94 -23.39 -7.75 34.97
N HIS A 95 -22.51 -7.83 35.96
CA HIS A 95 -21.26 -7.04 35.96
C HIS A 95 -20.40 -7.36 34.73
N MET A 96 -20.20 -8.65 34.42
CA MET A 96 -19.47 -9.05 33.22
C MET A 96 -20.08 -8.51 31.92
N VAL A 97 -21.42 -8.53 31.80
CA VAL A 97 -22.12 -8.01 30.61
C VAL A 97 -21.90 -6.51 30.46
N VAL A 98 -22.01 -5.74 31.55
CA VAL A 98 -21.75 -4.29 31.54
C VAL A 98 -20.30 -4.02 31.15
N GLU A 99 -19.34 -4.71 31.76
CA GLU A 99 -17.91 -4.54 31.46
C GLU A 99 -17.58 -4.84 29.99
N LEU A 100 -18.14 -5.92 29.42
CA LEU A 100 -17.95 -6.26 28.02
C LEU A 100 -18.63 -5.28 27.08
N SER A 101 -19.81 -4.76 27.45
CA SER A 101 -20.51 -3.73 26.68
C SER A 101 -19.67 -2.46 26.59
N GLU A 102 -19.14 -1.98 27.72
CA GLU A 102 -18.29 -0.78 27.72
C GLU A 102 -17.03 -0.96 26.89
N LYS A 103 -16.41 -2.14 26.90
CA LYS A 103 -15.25 -2.44 26.06
C LYS A 103 -15.64 -2.38 24.58
N LEU A 104 -16.77 -2.98 24.21
CA LEU A 104 -17.27 -2.96 22.84
C LEU A 104 -17.53 -1.53 22.36
N ASP A 105 -18.15 -0.68 23.19
CA ASP A 105 -18.43 0.72 22.84
C ASP A 105 -17.14 1.53 22.61
N ARG A 106 -16.11 1.32 23.46
CA ARG A 106 -14.79 1.96 23.30
C ARG A 106 -14.10 1.52 22.01
N GLU A 107 -14.08 0.22 21.73
CA GLU A 107 -13.51 -0.34 20.49
C GLU A 107 -14.25 0.16 19.25
N MET A 108 -15.57 0.26 19.33
CA MET A 108 -16.37 0.80 18.23
C MET A 108 -16.01 2.26 17.94
N ASN A 109 -15.90 3.11 18.96
CA ASN A 109 -15.50 4.50 18.79
C ASN A 109 -14.08 4.64 18.21
N LEU A 110 -13.13 3.88 18.74
CA LEU A 110 -11.75 3.86 18.23
C LEU A 110 -11.70 3.37 16.77
N SER A 111 -12.53 2.40 16.39
CA SER A 111 -12.64 1.97 15.00
C SER A 111 -13.16 3.07 14.07
N TYR A 112 -14.10 3.90 14.53
CA TYR A 112 -14.59 5.03 13.74
C TYR A 112 -13.55 6.14 13.58
N GLU A 113 -12.83 6.47 14.66
CA GLU A 113 -11.74 7.45 14.62
C GLU A 113 -10.63 6.99 13.66
N LEU A 114 -10.15 5.76 13.80
CA LEU A 114 -9.14 5.18 12.91
C LEU A 114 -9.61 5.15 11.44
N ARG A 115 -10.89 4.88 11.19
CA ARG A 115 -11.44 4.93 9.83
C ARG A 115 -11.43 6.34 9.26
N GLY A 116 -11.70 7.35 10.10
CA GLY A 116 -11.57 8.75 9.73
C GLY A 116 -10.13 9.10 9.34
N GLU A 117 -9.16 8.73 10.19
CA GLU A 117 -7.73 8.95 9.94
C GLU A 117 -7.25 8.22 8.68
N ILE A 118 -7.68 6.98 8.45
CA ILE A 118 -7.35 6.23 7.22
C ILE A 118 -7.85 6.98 5.97
N ASN A 119 -9.05 7.54 6.03
CA ASN A 119 -9.60 8.29 4.91
C ASN A 119 -8.84 9.60 4.67
N ASP A 120 -8.50 10.31 5.74
CA ASP A 120 -7.70 11.54 5.65
C ASP A 120 -6.29 11.26 5.08
N LEU A 121 -5.60 10.25 5.61
CA LEU A 121 -4.31 9.80 5.11
C LEU A 121 -4.39 9.39 3.63
N LYS A 122 -5.47 8.70 3.22
CA LYS A 122 -5.69 8.33 1.82
C LYS A 122 -5.83 9.56 0.93
N ALA A 123 -6.54 10.60 1.39
CA ALA A 123 -6.66 11.86 0.66
C ALA A 123 -5.31 12.60 0.57
N GLN A 124 -4.53 12.63 1.65
CA GLN A 124 -3.19 13.20 1.66
C GLN A 124 -2.24 12.46 0.71
N VAL A 125 -2.28 11.12 0.68
CA VAL A 125 -1.50 10.32 -0.27
C VAL A 125 -1.89 10.61 -1.71
N ALA A 126 -3.19 10.74 -2.01
CA ALA A 126 -3.65 11.10 -3.35
C ALA A 126 -3.14 12.49 -3.78
N LYS A 127 -3.19 13.47 -2.87
CA LYS A 127 -2.68 14.82 -3.12
C LYS A 127 -1.16 14.82 -3.34
N ALA A 128 -0.41 14.12 -2.50
CA ALA A 128 1.05 14.00 -2.63
C ALA A 128 1.42 13.33 -3.96
N LYS A 129 0.72 12.26 -4.34
CA LYS A 129 0.94 11.57 -5.62
C LYS A 129 0.67 12.48 -6.82
N ALA A 130 -0.41 13.26 -6.78
CA ALA A 130 -0.69 14.24 -7.84
C ALA A 130 0.39 15.34 -7.90
N GLY A 131 0.89 15.79 -6.75
CA GLY A 131 1.99 16.74 -6.67
C GLY A 131 3.29 16.21 -7.30
N ILE A 132 3.63 14.94 -7.02
CA ILE A 132 4.80 14.28 -7.62
C ILE A 132 4.66 14.19 -9.14
N GLN A 133 3.50 13.74 -9.63
CA GLN A 133 3.26 13.63 -11.08
C GLN A 133 3.41 14.98 -11.79
N ASN A 134 2.85 16.04 -11.22
CA ASN A 134 2.97 17.39 -11.81
C ASN A 134 4.44 17.86 -11.89
N VAL A 135 5.26 17.52 -10.89
CA VAL A 135 6.69 17.84 -10.91
C VAL A 135 7.40 17.04 -12.00
N GLU A 136 7.15 15.74 -12.08
CA GLU A 136 7.71 14.87 -13.13
C GLU A 136 7.33 15.36 -14.54
N ASP A 137 6.07 15.71 -14.76
CA ASP A 137 5.59 16.24 -16.04
C ASP A 137 6.24 17.60 -16.37
N SER A 138 6.45 18.45 -15.35
CA SER A 138 7.12 19.74 -15.53
C SER A 138 8.61 19.60 -15.84
N ASP A 139 9.30 18.66 -15.18
CA ASP A 139 10.70 18.38 -15.44
C ASP A 139 10.87 17.82 -16.86
N GLN A 140 9.98 16.90 -17.28
CA GLN A 140 9.98 16.36 -18.63
C GLN A 140 9.76 17.46 -19.67
N ALA A 141 8.78 18.35 -19.46
CA ALA A 141 8.53 19.48 -20.35
C ALA A 141 9.73 20.44 -20.43
N TYR A 142 10.43 20.67 -19.32
CA TYR A 142 11.65 21.47 -19.30
C TYR A 142 12.77 20.85 -20.16
N TYR A 143 12.96 19.53 -20.07
CA TYR A 143 13.94 18.84 -20.90
C TYR A 143 13.57 18.85 -22.38
N ASP A 144 12.30 18.60 -22.70
CA ASP A 144 11.81 18.61 -24.08
C ASP A 144 11.97 20.00 -24.71
N GLN A 145 11.60 21.06 -23.98
CA GLN A 145 11.81 22.45 -24.39
C GLN A 145 13.29 22.73 -24.66
N GLY A 146 14.17 22.39 -23.73
CA GLY A 146 15.60 22.62 -23.89
C GLY A 146 16.18 21.85 -25.09
N PHE A 147 15.69 20.65 -25.34
CA PHE A 147 16.07 19.86 -26.51
C PHE A 147 15.62 20.51 -27.81
N ASP A 148 14.37 20.95 -27.90
CA ASP A 148 13.83 21.59 -29.08
C ASP A 148 14.50 22.94 -29.37
N GLU A 149 14.75 23.75 -28.33
CA GLU A 149 15.50 25.00 -28.47
C GLU A 149 16.93 24.76 -28.98
N ALA A 150 17.63 23.78 -28.41
CA ALA A 150 18.99 23.43 -28.84
C ALA A 150 19.01 22.88 -30.27
N ALA A 151 18.04 22.03 -30.62
CA ALA A 151 17.91 21.45 -31.96
C ALA A 151 17.61 22.53 -33.01
N ASN A 152 16.66 23.42 -32.71
CA ASN A 152 16.29 24.53 -33.60
C ASN A 152 17.40 25.57 -33.74
N SER A 153 18.12 25.86 -32.66
CA SER A 153 19.32 26.72 -32.68
C SER A 153 20.40 26.12 -33.58
N LEU A 154 20.73 24.83 -33.39
CA LEU A 154 21.74 24.14 -34.21
C LEU A 154 21.33 24.08 -35.68
N LYS A 155 20.05 23.78 -35.96
CA LYS A 155 19.53 23.73 -37.32
C LYS A 155 19.62 25.09 -38.01
N SER A 156 19.29 26.17 -37.30
CA SER A 156 19.41 27.54 -37.80
C SER A 156 20.87 27.90 -38.09
N GLN A 157 21.77 27.64 -37.15
CA GLN A 157 23.21 27.87 -37.32
C GLN A 157 23.77 27.10 -38.53
N LEU A 158 23.39 25.82 -38.66
CA LEU A 158 23.81 24.99 -39.79
C LEU A 158 23.30 25.56 -41.13
N ALA A 159 22.03 25.97 -41.18
CA ALA A 159 21.44 26.55 -42.39
C ALA A 159 22.15 27.85 -42.79
N GLU A 160 22.42 28.74 -41.83
CA GLU A 160 23.13 30.01 -42.08
C GLU A 160 24.56 29.78 -42.58
N GLU A 161 25.32 28.95 -41.87
CA GLU A 161 26.70 28.62 -42.19
C GLU A 161 26.83 27.97 -43.56
N CYS A 162 26.04 26.92 -43.82
CA CYS A 162 26.05 26.22 -45.10
C CYS A 162 25.65 27.12 -46.26
N ASN A 163 24.59 27.93 -46.09
CA ASN A 163 24.17 28.86 -47.14
C ASN A 163 25.24 29.92 -47.41
N ARG A 164 25.91 30.43 -46.37
CA ARG A 164 26.97 31.43 -46.54
C ARG A 164 28.10 30.88 -47.42
N TYR A 165 28.63 29.71 -47.08
CA TYR A 165 29.72 29.10 -47.86
C TYR A 165 29.27 28.67 -49.26
N PHE A 166 28.02 28.22 -49.41
CA PHE A 166 27.46 27.91 -50.73
C PHE A 166 27.47 29.13 -51.65
N ILE A 167 26.96 30.28 -51.17
CA ILE A 167 26.93 31.52 -51.96
C ILE A 167 28.34 32.05 -52.23
N GLN A 168 29.25 31.98 -51.26
CA GLN A 168 30.64 32.37 -51.47
C GLN A 168 31.32 31.52 -52.55
N GLY A 169 31.13 30.19 -52.50
CA GLY A 169 31.64 29.27 -53.51
C GLY A 169 31.05 29.55 -54.89
N TRP A 170 29.74 29.83 -54.96
CA TRP A 170 29.05 30.19 -56.19
C TRP A 170 29.65 31.43 -56.85
N ARG A 171 29.76 32.53 -56.10
CA ARG A 171 30.36 33.80 -56.59
C ARG A 171 31.79 33.61 -57.07
N THR A 172 32.61 32.95 -56.24
CA THR A 172 34.02 32.69 -56.57
C THR A 172 34.18 31.88 -57.86
N ALA A 173 33.31 30.91 -58.12
CA ALA A 173 33.34 30.11 -59.35
C ALA A 173 33.00 30.94 -60.59
N PHE A 174 32.02 31.84 -60.48
CA PHE A 174 31.58 32.71 -61.57
C PHE A 174 32.63 33.78 -61.90
N ASP A 175 33.22 34.39 -60.87
CA ASP A 175 34.31 35.36 -61.03
C ASP A 175 35.49 34.73 -61.77
N ARG A 176 35.83 33.47 -61.43
CA ARG A 176 36.88 32.69 -62.12
C ARG A 176 36.53 32.34 -63.57
N ALA A 177 35.24 32.19 -63.87
CA ALA A 177 34.76 31.92 -65.23
C ALA A 177 34.62 33.20 -66.08
N GLY A 178 34.84 34.38 -65.51
CA GLY A 178 34.69 35.66 -66.21
C GLY A 178 33.23 36.06 -66.47
N VAL A 179 32.28 35.50 -65.71
CA VAL A 179 30.86 35.86 -65.80
C VAL A 179 30.62 37.11 -64.93
N TYR A 180 30.22 38.22 -65.57
CA TYR A 180 29.93 39.47 -64.87
C TYR A 180 28.62 39.43 -64.06
N ASP A 181 28.57 40.19 -62.98
CA ASP A 181 27.43 40.28 -62.04
C ASP A 181 26.09 40.69 -62.69
N ALA A 182 26.12 41.26 -63.91
CA ALA A 182 24.94 41.71 -64.64
C ALA A 182 24.12 40.59 -65.31
N PHE A 183 24.62 39.35 -65.31
CA PHE A 183 23.89 38.22 -65.88
C PHE A 183 22.91 37.62 -64.86
N GLU A 184 21.71 37.27 -65.31
CA GLU A 184 20.67 36.59 -64.50
C GLU A 184 21.18 35.29 -63.82
N LEU A 185 22.24 34.70 -64.38
CA LEU A 185 22.89 33.51 -63.85
C LEU A 185 23.56 33.74 -62.48
N TYR A 186 23.95 34.97 -62.17
CA TYR A 186 24.54 35.36 -60.88
C TYR A 186 23.50 35.32 -59.75
N ASP A 187 22.23 35.61 -60.08
CA ASP A 187 21.10 35.59 -59.14
C ASP A 187 20.59 34.18 -58.82
N LEU A 188 21.01 33.16 -59.56
CA LEU A 188 20.60 31.78 -59.33
C LEU A 188 21.22 31.17 -58.07
N GLY A 189 22.43 31.59 -57.69
CA GLY A 189 23.09 31.12 -56.47
C GLY A 189 22.24 31.38 -55.23
N PRO A 190 21.84 32.64 -54.95
CA PRO A 190 20.93 32.96 -53.86
C PRO A 190 19.59 32.22 -53.88
N LYS A 191 19.06 31.91 -55.07
CA LYS A 191 17.79 31.16 -55.25
C LYS A 191 17.94 29.65 -55.05
N SER A 192 19.16 29.13 -55.18
CA SER A 192 19.47 27.69 -55.14
C SER A 192 20.12 27.25 -53.82
N ARG A 193 19.88 28.01 -52.74
CA ARG A 193 20.44 27.71 -51.41
C ARG A 193 20.00 26.31 -50.93
N PRO A 194 20.92 25.50 -50.39
CA PRO A 194 20.60 24.16 -49.86
C PRO A 194 19.54 24.18 -48.76
N PHE A 195 19.60 25.18 -47.88
CA PHE A 195 18.60 25.37 -46.82
C PHE A 195 17.77 26.59 -47.15
N ARG A 196 16.46 26.43 -47.35
CA ARG A 196 15.58 27.58 -47.47
C ARG A 196 15.51 28.31 -46.13
N PRO A 197 15.54 29.66 -46.14
CA PRO A 197 15.16 30.40 -44.94
C PRO A 197 13.74 29.99 -44.55
N ALA A 198 13.49 29.88 -43.25
CA ALA A 198 12.14 29.65 -42.75
C ALA A 198 11.22 30.74 -43.32
N SER A 199 10.18 30.33 -44.05
CA SER A 199 9.14 31.27 -44.47
C SER A 199 8.39 31.73 -43.22
N PRO A 200 8.05 33.02 -43.08
CA PRO A 200 7.25 33.50 -41.94
C PRO A 200 5.83 32.92 -41.87
N GLU A 201 5.38 32.16 -42.88
CA GLU A 201 3.99 31.73 -43.05
C GLU A 201 3.62 30.38 -42.41
N ASP A 202 4.59 29.59 -41.92
CA ASP A 202 4.29 28.26 -41.38
C ASP A 202 4.34 28.24 -39.85
N HIS A 203 3.41 28.99 -39.22
CA HIS A 203 3.05 28.80 -37.82
C HIS A 203 1.53 28.60 -37.68
N GLU A 204 0.94 27.81 -38.59
CA GLU A 204 -0.36 27.21 -38.34
C GLU A 204 -0.13 25.97 -37.48
N GLU A 205 -0.35 26.17 -36.19
CA GLU A 205 -0.70 25.15 -35.22
C GLU A 205 -1.89 24.35 -35.76
N GLU A 206 -1.62 23.24 -36.45
CA GLU A 206 -2.62 22.25 -36.84
C GLU A 206 -3.03 21.45 -35.59
N GLY A 207 -3.66 22.15 -34.65
CA GLY A 207 -4.44 21.58 -33.57
C GLY A 207 -5.74 21.03 -34.15
N ALA A 208 -5.68 19.84 -34.75
CA ALA A 208 -6.86 19.09 -35.12
C ALA A 208 -7.66 18.77 -33.84
N ALA A 209 -8.72 19.54 -33.61
CA ALA A 209 -9.78 19.18 -32.69
C ALA A 209 -10.52 17.97 -33.28
N GLU A 210 -10.05 16.76 -32.96
CA GLU A 210 -10.86 15.55 -33.09
C GLU A 210 -11.99 15.63 -32.04
N GLY A 211 -13.16 16.05 -32.51
CA GLY A 211 -14.40 15.89 -31.74
C GLY A 211 -14.71 14.41 -31.50
N PRO A 212 -15.43 14.07 -30.41
CA PRO A 212 -15.81 12.70 -30.13
C PRO A 212 -16.76 12.19 -31.22
N MET A 213 -16.36 11.16 -31.96
CA MET A 213 -17.29 10.36 -32.75
C MET A 213 -18.12 9.51 -31.78
N ASP A 214 -19.38 9.92 -31.62
CA ASP A 214 -20.42 9.13 -30.99
C ASP A 214 -20.77 7.96 -31.93
N LEU A 215 -20.33 6.75 -31.55
CA LEU A 215 -20.70 5.51 -32.23
C LEU A 215 -21.56 4.68 -31.27
N GLU A 216 -22.86 4.98 -31.27
CA GLU A 216 -23.87 3.98 -30.92
C GLU A 216 -23.80 2.85 -31.95
N ALA A 217 -23.31 1.69 -31.50
CA ALA A 217 -23.53 0.41 -32.16
C ALA A 217 -24.00 -0.59 -31.11
N ASP A 218 -25.32 -0.61 -30.94
CA ASP A 218 -26.10 -1.71 -30.39
C ASP A 218 -25.72 -3.02 -31.08
N TYR A 219 -25.04 -3.93 -30.36
CA TYR A 219 -25.10 -5.38 -30.61
C TYR A 219 -24.69 -6.16 -29.35
N GLY A 220 -25.59 -7.03 -28.88
CA GLY A 220 -25.19 -8.30 -28.28
C GLY A 220 -25.49 -8.50 -26.80
N GLN A 221 -26.77 -8.72 -26.50
CA GLN A 221 -27.23 -9.32 -25.25
C GLN A 221 -26.60 -10.72 -25.06
N ILE A 222 -25.79 -10.91 -24.02
CA ILE A 222 -25.27 -12.22 -23.61
C ILE A 222 -26.18 -12.76 -22.49
N PRO A 223 -26.82 -13.94 -22.65
CA PRO A 223 -27.64 -14.52 -21.59
C PRO A 223 -26.76 -15.12 -20.48
N VAL A 224 -27.15 -14.85 -19.24
CA VAL A 224 -26.65 -15.48 -18.02
C VAL A 224 -26.95 -16.97 -18.09
N VAL A 225 -25.91 -17.81 -17.99
CA VAL A 225 -26.05 -19.23 -17.68
C VAL A 225 -25.70 -19.40 -16.22
N GLU A 226 -26.72 -19.69 -15.40
CA GLU A 226 -26.55 -20.16 -14.03
C GLU A 226 -25.95 -21.58 -14.04
N VAL A 227 -24.95 -21.80 -13.20
CA VAL A 227 -24.56 -23.12 -12.67
C VAL A 227 -24.28 -22.96 -11.18
#